data_AF-A0A1I4H9V5-F1
#
_entry.id   AF-A0A1I4H9V5-F1
#
_cell.length_a   1.000
_cell.length_b   1.000
_cell.length_c   1.000
_cell.angle_alpha   90.00
_cell.angle_beta   90.00
_cell.angle_gamma   90.00
#
_symmetry.space_group_name_H-M   'P 1'
#
loop_
_entity.id
_entity.type
_entity.pdbx_description
1 polymer ?
#
loop_
_entity_poly.entity_id
_entity_poly.type
_entity_poly.pdbx_seq_one_letter_code
_entity_poly.pdbx_strand_id
1 'polypeptide(L)'
;MGTLILIILTALSSVIFYIWDTYKHRKLLIKANSQNHWNDRIIIEEKNENIKEEYPALYRVTKGFLKSNIRFNSKEILKNTKPINGNAKGDLQAEFSKIVKNKDEEAYQVMAWYMYACFQIDLLNTNKLEAVNDEANRIKKGNLEDFENKDVFCFI
;
A
#
# COMPACT_ATOMS: atom_id res chain seq x y z
N MET A 1 20.85 -34.25 33.34
CA MET A 1 19.98 -34.44 32.15
C MET A 1 18.66 -33.68 32.27
N GLY A 2 17.92 -33.74 33.40
CA GLY A 2 16.65 -33.01 33.56
C GLY A 2 16.73 -31.47 33.49
N THR A 3 17.78 -30.85 34.04
CA THR A 3 17.97 -29.38 33.99
C THR A 3 18.26 -28.85 32.58
N LEU A 4 19.05 -29.59 31.79
CA LEU A 4 19.30 -29.26 30.38
C LEU A 4 18.01 -29.30 29.54
N ILE A 5 17.15 -30.30 29.77
CA ILE A 5 15.85 -30.42 29.09
C ILE A 5 14.93 -29.25 29.46
N LEU A 6 14.92 -28.84 30.73
CA LEU A 6 14.15 -27.70 31.22
C LEU A 6 14.58 -26.38 30.56
N ILE A 7 15.89 -26.14 30.44
CA ILE A 7 16.45 -24.95 29.77
C ILE A 7 16.08 -24.92 28.28
N ILE A 8 16.13 -26.07 27.61
CA ILE A 8 15.76 -26.18 26.19
C ILE A 8 14.27 -25.89 26.01
N LEU A 9 13.41 -26.43 26.87
CA LEU A 9 11.97 -26.20 26.83
C LEU A 9 11.61 -24.73 27.08
N THR A 10 12.25 -24.07 28.05
CA THR A 10 12.01 -22.64 28.32
C THR A 10 12.53 -21.73 27.21
N ALA A 11 13.65 -22.06 26.59
CA ALA A 11 14.16 -21.34 25.43
C ALA A 11 13.20 -21.47 24.23
N LEU A 12 12.74 -22.69 23.93
CA LEU A 12 11.79 -22.95 22.84
C LEU A 12 10.45 -22.24 23.07
N SER A 13 9.89 -22.30 24.28
CA SER A 13 8.64 -21.62 24.59
C SER A 13 8.79 -20.10 24.43
N SER A 14 9.91 -19.54 24.91
CA SER A 14 10.22 -18.10 24.75
C SER A 14 10.28 -17.67 23.29
N VAL A 15 10.90 -18.49 22.43
CA VAL A 15 10.96 -18.22 20.98
C VAL A 15 9.58 -18.27 20.34
N ILE A 16 8.76 -19.26 20.69
CA ILE A 16 7.38 -19.39 20.18
C ILE A 16 6.54 -18.17 20.59
N PHE A 17 6.60 -17.78 21.87
CA PHE A 17 5.90 -16.59 22.36
C PHE A 17 6.38 -15.33 21.65
N TYR A 18 7.69 -15.15 21.45
CA TYR A 18 8.26 -14.02 20.73
C TYR A 18 7.76 -13.93 19.27
N ILE A 19 7.75 -15.05 18.56
CA ILE A 19 7.24 -15.12 17.18
C ILE A 19 5.75 -14.76 17.14
N TRP A 20 4.95 -15.33 18.05
CA TRP A 20 3.51 -15.10 18.09
C TRP A 20 3.17 -13.63 18.42
N ASP A 21 3.87 -13.06 19.41
CA ASP A 21 3.69 -11.68 19.83
C ASP A 21 4.09 -10.70 18.71
N THR A 22 5.23 -10.94 18.06
CA THR A 22 5.68 -10.17 16.89
C THR A 22 4.65 -10.23 15.76
N TYR A 23 4.09 -11.40 15.48
CA TYR A 23 3.06 -11.58 14.46
C TYR A 23 1.79 -10.79 14.80
N LYS A 24 1.34 -10.86 16.06
CA LYS A 24 0.16 -10.13 16.54
C LYS A 24 0.35 -8.62 16.47
N HIS A 25 1.51 -8.12 16.91
CA HIS A 25 1.84 -6.69 16.84
C HIS A 25 1.93 -6.18 15.41
N ARG A 26 2.58 -6.92 14.51
CA ARG A 26 2.60 -6.59 13.07
C ARG A 26 1.19 -6.50 12.50
N LYS A 27 0.32 -7.47 12.82
CA LYS A 27 -1.08 -7.45 12.38
C LYS A 27 -1.84 -6.23 12.89
N LEU A 28 -1.63 -5.82 14.14
CA LEU A 28 -2.25 -4.62 14.71
C LEU A 28 -1.73 -3.34 14.06
N LEU A 29 -0.43 -3.23 13.81
CA LEU A 29 0.17 -2.07 13.14
C LEU A 29 -0.32 -1.92 11.70
N ILE A 30 -0.40 -3.03 10.94
CA ILE A 30 -0.96 -3.00 9.58
C ILE A 30 -2.42 -2.53 9.59
N LYS A 31 -3.23 -3.03 10.53
CA LYS A 31 -4.62 -2.59 10.70
C LYS A 31 -4.73 -1.11 11.06
N ALA A 32 -3.92 -0.63 12.00
CA ALA A 32 -3.89 0.77 12.40
C ALA A 32 -3.43 1.68 11.26
N ASN A 33 -2.40 1.28 10.50
CA ASN A 33 -1.91 2.05 9.37
C ASN A 33 -2.92 2.10 8.22
N SER A 34 -3.60 0.98 7.95
CA SER A 34 -4.71 0.94 6.99
C SER A 34 -5.86 1.85 7.43
N GLN A 35 -6.24 1.83 8.72
CA GLN A 35 -7.26 2.73 9.26
C GLN A 35 -6.88 4.21 9.09
N ASN A 36 -5.64 4.58 9.42
CA ASN A 36 -5.16 5.95 9.29
C ASN A 36 -5.16 6.42 7.83
N HIS A 37 -4.72 5.58 6.90
CA HIS A 37 -4.74 5.88 5.48
C HIS A 37 -6.13 6.28 4.96
N TRP A 38 -7.18 5.58 5.37
CA TRP A 38 -8.56 5.91 4.98
C TRP A 38 -9.14 7.09 5.76
N ASN A 39 -8.55 7.46 6.90
CA ASN A 39 -8.93 8.69 7.62
C ASN A 39 -8.40 9.94 6.89
N ASP A 40 -7.25 9.84 6.21
CA ASP A 40 -6.66 10.95 5.44
C ASP A 40 -7.44 11.30 4.15
N ARG A 41 -8.51 10.56 3.86
CA ARG A 41 -9.30 10.67 2.62
C ARG A 41 -9.75 12.10 2.31
N ILE A 42 -10.21 12.86 3.31
CA ILE A 42 -10.72 14.22 3.10
C ILE A 42 -9.59 15.14 2.63
N ILE A 43 -8.41 15.02 3.25
CA ILE A 43 -7.23 15.82 2.89
C ILE A 43 -6.74 15.44 1.49
N ILE A 44 -6.76 14.16 1.16
CA ILE A 44 -6.36 13.68 -0.16
C ILE A 44 -7.38 14.06 -1.23
N GLU A 45 -8.66 14.12 -0.91
CA GLU A 45 -9.69 14.58 -1.84
C GLU A 45 -9.49 16.04 -2.25
N GLU A 46 -9.19 16.91 -1.28
CA GLU A 46 -8.82 18.30 -1.55
C GLU A 46 -7.60 18.41 -2.46
N LYS A 47 -6.50 17.72 -2.09
CA LYS A 47 -5.26 17.71 -2.87
C LYS A 47 -5.44 17.14 -4.26
N ASN A 48 -6.28 16.12 -4.39
CA ASN A 48 -6.57 15.49 -5.66
C ASN A 48 -7.27 16.48 -6.61
N GLU A 49 -8.19 17.31 -6.12
CA GLU A 49 -8.85 18.33 -6.94
C GLU A 49 -7.89 19.44 -7.39
N ASN A 50 -6.88 19.78 -6.59
CA ASN A 50 -5.87 20.80 -6.95
C ASN A 50 -4.93 20.33 -8.07
N ILE A 51 -4.61 19.03 -8.12
CA ILE A 51 -3.69 18.48 -9.12
C ILE A 51 -4.37 18.10 -10.45
N LYS A 52 -5.69 18.27 -10.56
CA LYS A 52 -6.51 17.73 -11.67
C LYS A 52 -6.07 18.18 -13.06
N GLU A 53 -5.57 19.41 -13.19
CA GLU A 53 -5.19 20.00 -14.47
C GLU A 53 -3.80 19.55 -14.90
N GLU A 54 -2.90 19.41 -13.93
CA GLU A 54 -1.50 19.08 -14.18
C GLU A 54 -1.22 17.56 -14.24
N TYR A 55 -2.01 16.78 -13.50
CA TYR A 55 -1.89 15.32 -13.40
C TYR A 55 -3.27 14.64 -13.53
N PRO A 56 -3.93 14.75 -14.70
CA PRO A 56 -5.29 14.27 -14.92
C PRO A 56 -5.46 12.75 -14.82
N ALA A 57 -4.43 11.95 -15.12
CA ALA A 57 -4.49 10.50 -14.98
C ALA A 57 -4.51 10.10 -13.49
N LEU A 58 -3.61 10.66 -12.68
CA LEU A 58 -3.57 10.45 -11.23
C LEU A 58 -4.86 10.94 -10.57
N TYR A 59 -5.38 12.09 -10.99
CA TYR A 59 -6.67 12.60 -10.54
C TYR A 59 -7.80 11.59 -10.73
N ARG A 60 -7.93 11.07 -11.95
CA ARG A 60 -9.00 10.16 -12.36
C ARG A 60 -8.97 8.85 -11.57
N VAL A 61 -7.77 8.28 -11.38
CA VAL A 61 -7.63 6.99 -10.69
C VAL A 61 -7.89 7.17 -9.20
N THR A 62 -7.29 8.18 -8.56
CA THR A 62 -7.47 8.47 -7.13
C THR A 62 -8.93 8.79 -6.81
N LYS A 63 -9.61 9.57 -7.66
CA LYS A 63 -11.03 9.89 -7.49
C LYS A 63 -11.93 8.65 -7.44
N GLY A 64 -11.57 7.57 -8.15
CA GLY A 64 -12.26 6.29 -8.05
C GLY A 64 -12.17 5.66 -6.66
N PHE A 65 -11.01 5.75 -6.03
CA PHE A 65 -10.77 5.24 -4.67
C PHE A 65 -11.43 6.10 -3.60
N LEU A 66 -11.39 7.43 -3.75
CA LEU A 66 -11.97 8.40 -2.81
C LEU A 66 -13.50 8.28 -2.71
N LYS A 67 -14.18 7.89 -3.80
CA LYS A 67 -15.64 7.66 -3.83
C LYS A 67 -16.10 6.46 -3.00
N SER A 68 -15.22 5.53 -2.67
CA SER A 68 -15.58 4.40 -1.83
C SER A 68 -15.76 4.86 -0.39
N ASN A 69 -16.99 4.78 0.13
CA ASN A 69 -17.28 5.00 1.56
C ASN A 69 -16.91 3.80 2.44
N ILE A 70 -16.44 2.70 1.85
CA ILE A 70 -16.36 1.42 2.54
C ILE A 70 -14.91 1.10 2.83
N ARG A 71 -14.54 1.51 4.04
CA ARG A 71 -13.33 1.09 4.76
C ARG A 71 -13.36 -0.44 4.79
N PHE A 72 -12.40 -1.10 4.15
CA PHE A 72 -12.19 -2.56 4.21
C PHE A 72 -13.10 -3.48 3.37
N ASN A 73 -13.64 -3.03 2.23
CA ASN A 73 -14.21 -3.97 1.24
C ASN A 73 -13.53 -3.82 -0.11
N SER A 74 -12.49 -4.64 -0.36
CA SER A 74 -11.75 -4.64 -1.62
C SER A 74 -12.68 -4.83 -2.82
N LYS A 75 -13.74 -5.64 -2.71
CA LYS A 75 -14.71 -5.84 -3.79
C LYS A 75 -15.54 -4.59 -4.10
N GLU A 76 -15.85 -3.75 -3.13
CA GLU A 76 -16.60 -2.50 -3.36
C GLU A 76 -15.69 -1.34 -3.77
N ILE A 77 -14.46 -1.29 -3.26
CA ILE A 77 -13.44 -0.36 -3.76
C ILE A 77 -13.19 -0.66 -5.23
N LEU A 78 -12.97 -1.94 -5.58
CA LEU A 78 -12.72 -2.38 -6.95
C LEU A 78 -13.90 -2.17 -7.91
N LYS A 79 -15.14 -2.14 -7.42
CA LYS A 79 -16.33 -1.81 -8.23
C LYS A 79 -16.35 -0.36 -8.69
N ASN A 80 -15.78 0.55 -7.89
CA ASN A 80 -15.78 1.98 -8.16
C ASN A 80 -14.50 2.44 -8.88
N THR A 81 -13.49 1.59 -8.93
CA THR A 81 -12.23 1.85 -9.64
C THR A 81 -12.28 1.19 -11.01
N LYS A 82 -12.13 1.98 -12.07
CA LYS A 82 -11.99 1.40 -13.41
C LYS A 82 -10.60 0.77 -13.55
N PRO A 83 -10.51 -0.40 -14.21
CA PRO A 83 -9.27 -0.93 -14.78
C PRO A 83 -8.44 0.17 -15.49
N ILE A 84 -7.13 0.15 -15.31
CA ILE A 84 -6.16 1.04 -15.97
C ILE A 84 -5.39 0.21 -17.00
N ASN A 85 -5.84 0.26 -18.26
CA ASN A 85 -5.34 -0.57 -19.35
C ASN A 85 -4.75 0.32 -20.47
N GLY A 86 -3.78 -0.23 -21.21
CA GLY A 86 -3.25 0.40 -22.43
C GLY A 86 -2.72 1.81 -22.19
N ASN A 87 -3.19 2.78 -22.99
CA ASN A 87 -2.74 4.17 -22.95
C ASN A 87 -2.88 4.82 -21.56
N ALA A 88 -3.91 4.46 -20.79
CA ALA A 88 -4.12 5.02 -19.45
C ALA A 88 -3.02 4.63 -18.44
N LYS A 89 -2.36 3.48 -18.63
CA LYS A 89 -1.21 3.04 -17.83
C LYS A 89 0.02 3.88 -18.15
N GLY A 90 0.28 4.12 -19.43
CA GLY A 90 1.37 4.96 -19.89
C GLY A 90 1.24 6.41 -19.42
N ASP A 91 0.03 6.98 -19.51
CA ASP A 91 -0.25 8.34 -19.04
C ASP A 91 0.04 8.49 -17.53
N LEU A 92 -0.41 7.53 -16.72
CA LEU A 92 -0.19 7.54 -15.28
C LEU A 92 1.29 7.39 -14.91
N GLN A 93 2.04 6.51 -15.60
CA GLN A 93 3.47 6.34 -15.38
C GLN A 93 4.27 7.59 -15.77
N ALA A 94 3.89 8.26 -16.85
CA ALA A 94 4.48 9.52 -17.26
C ALA A 94 4.23 10.61 -16.21
N GLU A 95 3.02 10.68 -15.66
CA GLU A 95 2.70 11.59 -14.56
C GLU A 95 3.50 11.29 -13.29
N PHE A 96 3.67 10.03 -12.88
CA PHE A 96 4.50 9.68 -11.72
C PHE A 96 5.94 10.11 -11.89
N SER A 97 6.51 9.86 -13.06
CA SER A 97 7.87 10.28 -13.39
C SER A 97 8.01 11.80 -13.33
N LYS A 98 7.00 12.52 -13.82
CA LYS A 98 6.94 13.99 -13.75
C LYS A 98 6.86 14.49 -12.30
N ILE A 99 6.01 13.91 -11.46
CA ILE A 99 5.86 14.28 -10.04
C ILE A 99 7.19 14.15 -9.30
N VAL A 100 7.87 13.00 -9.47
CA VAL A 100 9.18 12.73 -8.83
C VAL A 100 10.23 13.73 -9.31
N LYS A 101 10.28 13.99 -10.63
CA LYS A 101 11.23 14.94 -11.22
C LYS A 101 11.00 16.38 -10.75
N ASN A 102 9.74 16.80 -10.70
CA ASN A 102 9.35 18.15 -10.32
C ASN A 102 9.37 18.39 -8.81
N LYS A 103 9.47 17.31 -8.01
CA LYS A 103 9.36 17.35 -6.55
C LYS A 103 8.09 18.05 -6.09
N ASP A 104 7.00 17.80 -6.81
CA ASP A 104 5.69 18.33 -6.48
C ASP A 104 5.15 17.63 -5.23
N GLU A 105 5.24 18.29 -4.08
CA GLU A 105 4.90 17.70 -2.79
C GLU A 105 3.43 17.28 -2.69
N GLU A 106 2.54 18.05 -3.31
CA GLU A 106 1.10 17.80 -3.23
C GLU A 106 0.72 16.60 -4.10
N ALA A 107 1.18 16.59 -5.35
CA ALA A 107 0.98 15.46 -6.25
C ALA A 107 1.68 14.20 -5.73
N TYR A 108 2.83 14.33 -5.07
CA TYR A 108 3.53 13.21 -4.43
C TYR A 108 2.70 12.58 -3.31
N GLN A 109 2.03 13.40 -2.50
CA GLN A 109 1.17 12.88 -1.42
C GLN A 109 -0.05 12.14 -1.97
N VAL A 110 -0.67 12.66 -3.03
CA VAL A 110 -1.79 11.97 -3.72
C VAL A 110 -1.31 10.67 -4.35
N MET A 111 -0.16 10.69 -5.03
CA MET A 111 0.47 9.51 -5.62
C MET A 111 0.77 8.44 -4.57
N ALA A 112 1.43 8.81 -3.47
CA ALA A 112 1.78 7.89 -2.39
C ALA A 112 0.54 7.28 -1.72
N TRP A 113 -0.51 8.09 -1.55
CA TRP A 113 -1.80 7.61 -1.04
C TRP A 113 -2.42 6.58 -2.01
N TYR A 114 -2.53 6.91 -3.29
CA TYR A 114 -3.06 5.99 -4.31
C TYR A 114 -2.27 4.66 -4.36
N MET A 115 -0.95 4.72 -4.33
CA MET A 115 -0.08 3.54 -4.33
C MET A 115 -0.31 2.66 -3.10
N TYR A 116 -0.43 3.27 -1.91
CA TYR A 116 -0.70 2.52 -0.69
C TYR A 116 -2.10 1.91 -0.67
N ALA A 117 -3.10 2.59 -1.25
CA ALA A 117 -4.43 2.03 -1.43
C ALA A 117 -4.40 0.78 -2.32
N CYS A 118 -3.64 0.82 -3.42
CA CYS A 118 -3.46 -0.32 -4.31
C CYS A 118 -2.81 -1.51 -3.59
N PHE A 119 -1.76 -1.25 -2.82
CA PHE A 119 -1.08 -2.27 -2.04
C PHE A 119 -2.00 -2.95 -1.02
N GLN A 120 -2.85 -2.17 -0.32
CA GLN A 120 -3.83 -2.76 0.61
C GLN A 120 -4.83 -3.69 -0.10
N ILE A 121 -5.28 -3.34 -1.30
CA ILE A 121 -6.19 -4.18 -2.08
C ILE A 121 -5.51 -5.49 -2.47
N ASP A 122 -4.26 -5.45 -2.92
CA ASP A 122 -3.51 -6.64 -3.27
C ASP A 122 -3.32 -7.58 -2.08
N LEU A 123 -2.97 -7.04 -0.90
CA LEU A 123 -2.88 -7.81 0.34
C LEU A 123 -4.21 -8.48 0.73
N LEU A 124 -5.33 -7.77 0.57
CA LEU A 124 -6.65 -8.30 0.89
C LEU A 124 -7.09 -9.38 -0.10
N ASN A 125 -6.71 -9.27 -1.37
CA ASN A 125 -7.09 -10.23 -2.41
C ASN A 125 -6.22 -11.49 -2.41
N THR A 126 -4.95 -11.37 -2.02
CA THR A 126 -4.01 -12.51 -2.04
C THR A 126 -4.02 -13.34 -0.75
N ASN A 127 -4.60 -12.85 0.36
CA ASN A 127 -4.52 -13.48 1.69
C ASN A 127 -3.08 -13.80 2.16
N LYS A 128 -2.05 -13.23 1.51
CA LYS A 128 -0.64 -13.57 1.74
C LYS A 128 0.06 -12.45 2.50
N LEU A 129 0.23 -12.65 3.80
CA LEU A 129 1.03 -11.76 4.66
C LEU A 129 2.51 -11.70 4.20
N GLU A 130 2.98 -12.69 3.44
CA GLU A 130 4.33 -12.75 2.85
C GLU A 130 4.60 -11.59 1.88
N ALA A 131 3.59 -11.12 1.14
CA ALA A 131 3.72 -10.01 0.20
C ALA A 131 4.12 -8.68 0.91
N VAL A 132 3.76 -8.51 2.19
CA VAL A 132 4.15 -7.33 2.98
C VAL A 132 5.65 -7.30 3.25
N ASN A 133 6.25 -8.47 3.53
CA ASN A 133 7.68 -8.55 3.82
C ASN A 133 8.50 -8.34 2.54
N ASP A 134 8.06 -8.89 1.41
CA ASP A 134 8.76 -8.73 0.13
C ASP A 134 8.72 -7.27 -0.35
N GLU A 135 7.56 -6.62 -0.25
CA GLU A 135 7.41 -5.21 -0.66
C GLU A 135 8.13 -4.24 0.29
N ALA A 136 8.08 -4.48 1.61
CA ALA A 136 8.85 -3.71 2.58
C ALA A 136 10.37 -3.87 2.37
N ASN A 137 10.82 -5.07 2.00
CA ASN A 137 12.22 -5.32 1.66
C ASN A 137 12.64 -4.64 0.34
N ARG A 138 11.72 -4.49 -0.63
CA ARG A 138 11.97 -3.75 -1.88
C ARG A 138 12.10 -2.25 -1.64
N ILE A 139 11.18 -1.66 -0.88
CA ILE A 139 11.23 -0.24 -0.48
C ILE A 139 12.52 0.04 0.30
N LYS A 140 12.90 -0.86 1.23
CA LYS A 140 14.13 -0.75 2.02
C LYS A 140 15.42 -0.86 1.18
N LYS A 141 15.37 -1.55 0.03
CA LYS A 141 16.50 -1.65 -0.90
C LYS A 141 16.72 -0.40 -1.76
N GLY A 142 15.90 0.64 -1.61
CA GLY A 142 16.23 1.99 -2.06
C GLY A 142 16.10 2.26 -3.56
N ASN A 143 15.62 1.32 -4.38
CA ASN A 143 15.35 1.58 -5.79
C ASN A 143 13.91 2.05 -5.98
N LEU A 144 13.67 3.34 -5.75
CA LEU A 144 12.51 4.03 -6.32
C LEU A 144 12.53 3.99 -7.86
N GLU A 145 13.68 3.68 -8.48
CA GLU A 145 13.82 3.52 -9.93
C GLU A 145 13.25 2.19 -10.46
N ASP A 146 13.07 1.17 -9.61
CA ASP A 146 12.44 -0.11 -10.02
C ASP A 146 10.89 -0.06 -10.03
N PHE A 147 10.30 1.10 -9.73
CA PHE A 147 8.85 1.33 -9.88
C PHE A 147 8.39 1.33 -11.35
N GLU A 148 9.32 1.39 -12.30
CA GLU A 148 9.03 1.31 -13.74
C GLU A 148 8.57 -0.08 -14.20
N ASN A 149 8.85 -1.14 -13.43
CA ASN A 149 8.80 -2.49 -13.96
C ASN A 149 8.18 -3.50 -12.97
N LYS A 150 6.84 -3.48 -12.85
CA LYS A 150 5.94 -4.65 -12.73
C LYS A 150 4.53 -4.23 -12.31
N ASP A 151 3.58 -5.11 -12.57
CA ASP A 151 2.14 -5.04 -12.28
C ASP A 151 1.78 -4.96 -10.78
N VAL A 152 2.51 -4.16 -10.01
CA VAL A 152 2.42 -4.01 -8.55
C VAL A 152 1.29 -3.04 -8.15
N PHE A 153 0.92 -2.14 -9.06
CA PHE A 153 -0.18 -1.20 -8.84
C PHE A 153 -1.48 -1.80 -9.38
N CYS A 154 -2.63 -1.28 -8.95
CA CYS A 154 -3.93 -1.68 -9.46
C CYS A 154 -4.13 -1.29 -10.95
N PHE A 155 -3.24 -1.77 -11.82
CA PHE A 155 -3.41 -1.93 -13.25
C PHE A 155 -4.28 -3.16 -13.48
N ILE A 156 -5.53 -3.09 -13.00
CA ILE A 156 -6.56 -4.03 -13.47
C ILE A 156 -6.84 -3.70 -14.92
#